data_AF-A0A1G7HP58-F1
#
_entry.id   AF-A0A1G7HP58-F1
#
_cell.length_a   1.000
_cell.length_b   1.000
_cell.length_c   1.000
_cell.angle_alpha   90.00
_cell.angle_beta   90.00
_cell.angle_gamma   90.00
#
_symmetry.space_group_name_H-M   'P 1'
#
loop_
_entity.id
_entity.type
_entity.pdbx_description
1 polymer ?
#
loop_
_entity_poly.entity_id
_entity_poly.type
_entity_poly.pdbx_seq_one_letter_code
_entity_poly.pdbx_strand_id
1 'polypeptide(L)'
;MAMSIVADLCTSCGDCEPVCPTAAVVPRKGLYYINAATCTECEPDHDMPQCLSVCMEPDCIIPAESGPTMREARCDDDRALIQTLTVIVGGLGIVLLYYGTGRAAQPKPDHHETLYVFGTLVELVIHCVRDSAAREATAEVGALFQTLHCDWHAWEAGDLGKLNAAIAEGGAFRTDARLADLLREGVALSCQSGGRFDPAIGALVALWGFHEDSPPEGEMPDAAAVAALTARAPRMSDLRFDGARSAR
;
A
#
# COMPACT_ATOMS: atom_id res chain seq x y z
N MET A 1 -15.64 20.69 21.91
CA MET A 1 -14.34 20.28 21.34
C MET A 1 -14.67 19.84 19.91
N ALA A 2 -13.84 19.08 19.19
CA ALA A 2 -14.18 18.64 17.83
C ALA A 2 -13.65 17.23 17.60
N MET A 3 -14.19 16.53 16.60
CA MET A 3 -13.61 15.27 16.09
C MET A 3 -12.61 15.56 14.97
N SER A 4 -11.72 14.61 14.70
CA SER A 4 -10.70 14.65 13.65
C SER A 4 -10.63 13.30 12.95
N ILE A 5 -10.36 13.31 11.64
CA ILE A 5 -10.14 12.10 10.84
C ILE A 5 -8.62 11.92 10.66
N VAL A 6 -8.12 10.73 10.98
CA VAL A 6 -6.73 10.32 10.73
C VAL A 6 -6.60 9.97 9.25
N ALA A 7 -5.81 10.76 8.51
CA ALA A 7 -5.70 10.62 7.05
C ALA A 7 -5.26 9.22 6.63
N ASP A 8 -4.29 8.64 7.34
CA ASP A 8 -3.71 7.32 7.03
C ASP A 8 -4.70 6.16 7.22
N LEU A 9 -5.78 6.37 7.98
CA LEU A 9 -6.84 5.39 8.24
C LEU A 9 -8.10 5.68 7.43
N CYS A 10 -8.15 6.78 6.68
CA CYS A 10 -9.35 7.14 5.93
C CYS A 10 -9.42 6.34 4.63
N THR A 11 -10.38 5.44 4.51
CA THR A 11 -10.63 4.65 3.29
C THR A 11 -11.36 5.41 2.18
N SER A 12 -11.69 6.69 2.40
CA SER A 12 -12.47 7.53 1.50
C SER A 12 -13.86 6.97 1.10
N CYS A 13 -14.49 6.13 1.93
CA CYS A 13 -15.83 5.59 1.64
C CYS A 13 -16.94 6.66 1.66
N GLY A 14 -16.79 7.72 2.46
CA GLY A 14 -17.70 8.86 2.52
C GLY A 14 -18.95 8.68 3.38
N ASP A 15 -19.11 7.56 4.07
CA ASP A 15 -20.31 7.27 4.88
C ASP A 15 -20.52 8.26 6.03
N CYS A 16 -19.44 8.89 6.51
CA CYS A 16 -19.49 9.88 7.58
C CYS A 16 -20.00 11.27 7.15
N GLU A 17 -20.00 11.59 5.85
CA GLU A 17 -20.47 12.88 5.31
C GLU A 17 -21.99 13.08 5.48
N PRO A 18 -22.86 12.17 5.02
CA PRO A 18 -24.31 12.39 5.06
C PRO A 18 -24.90 12.35 6.48
N VAL A 19 -24.20 11.73 7.45
CA VAL A 19 -24.67 11.63 8.84
C VAL A 19 -24.25 12.82 9.71
N CYS A 20 -23.42 13.74 9.19
CA CYS A 20 -22.94 14.89 9.95
C CYS A 20 -23.97 16.04 9.95
N PRO A 21 -24.61 16.35 11.09
CA PRO A 21 -25.71 17.34 11.13
C PRO A 21 -25.25 18.77 10.82
N THR A 22 -23.98 19.08 11.07
CA THR A 22 -23.40 20.42 10.82
C THR A 22 -22.63 20.51 9.51
N ALA A 23 -22.64 19.45 8.70
CA ALA A 23 -21.81 19.34 7.48
C ALA A 23 -20.32 19.65 7.74
N ALA A 24 -19.81 19.29 8.92
CA ALA A 24 -18.41 19.47 9.27
C ALA A 24 -17.49 18.48 8.55
N VAL A 25 -18.00 17.30 8.18
CA VAL A 25 -17.28 16.31 7.36
C VAL A 25 -17.31 16.76 5.91
N VAL A 26 -16.13 16.97 5.31
CA VAL A 26 -15.98 17.46 3.93
C VAL A 26 -14.90 16.68 3.17
N PRO A 27 -15.09 16.44 1.86
CA PRO A 27 -14.07 15.84 1.03
C PRO A 27 -12.93 16.83 0.72
N ARG A 28 -11.68 16.38 0.80
CA ARG A 28 -10.48 17.15 0.46
C ARG A 28 -9.36 16.22 -0.02
N LYS A 29 -8.87 16.44 -1.24
CA LYS A 29 -7.76 15.68 -1.87
C LYS A 29 -8.00 14.15 -1.89
N GLY A 30 -9.25 13.71 -2.13
CA GLY A 30 -9.58 12.29 -2.19
C GLY A 30 -9.70 11.59 -0.83
N LEU A 31 -9.72 12.33 0.28
CA LEU A 31 -10.01 11.84 1.63
C LEU A 31 -11.08 12.73 2.29
N TYR A 32 -11.54 12.34 3.47
CA TYR A 32 -12.48 13.11 4.29
C TYR A 32 -11.80 13.81 5.46
N TYR A 33 -12.31 14.99 5.81
CA TYR A 33 -11.80 15.81 6.91
C TYR A 33 -12.95 16.40 7.72
N ILE A 34 -12.75 16.58 9.03
CA ILE A 34 -13.73 17.24 9.91
C ILE A 34 -13.28 18.67 10.20
N ASN A 35 -14.09 19.64 9.78
CA ASN A 35 -13.89 21.04 10.09
C ASN A 35 -14.18 21.31 11.58
N ALA A 36 -13.11 21.48 12.35
CA ALA A 36 -13.18 21.79 13.78
C ALA A 36 -13.97 23.07 14.11
N ALA A 37 -14.08 24.03 13.17
CA ALA A 37 -14.84 25.25 13.39
C ALA A 37 -16.37 25.03 13.35
N THR A 38 -16.84 23.97 12.69
CA THR A 38 -18.27 23.66 12.54
C THR A 38 -18.67 22.34 13.21
N CYS A 39 -17.71 21.55 13.69
CA CYS A 39 -17.98 20.32 14.44
C CYS A 39 -18.49 20.66 15.83
N THR A 40 -19.63 20.06 16.20
CA THR A 40 -20.27 20.21 17.53
C THR A 40 -20.27 18.91 18.32
N GLU A 41 -19.56 17.88 17.86
CA GLU A 41 -19.63 16.51 18.42
C GLU A 41 -21.03 15.91 18.40
N CYS A 42 -21.93 16.50 17.60
CA CYS A 42 -23.36 16.18 17.55
C CYS A 42 -24.12 16.50 18.85
N GLU A 43 -23.52 17.28 19.76
CA GLU A 43 -24.20 17.75 20.96
C GLU A 43 -25.04 19.01 20.68
N PRO A 44 -26.22 19.15 21.33
CA PRO A 44 -26.83 18.25 22.33
C PRO A 44 -27.77 17.18 21.72
N ASP A 45 -27.85 17.09 20.39
CA ASP A 45 -28.88 16.31 19.70
C ASP A 45 -28.65 14.79 19.76
N HIS A 46 -27.40 14.36 19.99
CA HIS A 46 -27.02 12.95 20.06
C HIS A 46 -26.04 12.68 21.21
N ASP A 47 -26.13 11.48 21.80
CA ASP A 47 -25.25 11.02 22.89
C ASP A 47 -23.82 10.67 22.42
N MET A 48 -23.59 10.60 21.10
CA MET A 48 -22.29 10.27 20.49
C MET A 48 -22.19 10.87 19.08
N PRO A 49 -20.98 11.24 18.60
CA PRO A 49 -20.80 11.72 17.24
C PRO A 49 -21.24 10.69 16.19
N GLN A 50 -22.13 11.09 15.29
CA GLN A 50 -22.71 10.17 14.29
C GLN A 50 -21.70 9.67 13.26
N CYS A 51 -20.62 10.40 13.01
CA CYS A 51 -19.55 9.92 12.12
C CYS A 51 -18.84 8.68 12.67
N LEU A 52 -18.79 8.47 13.99
CA LEU A 52 -18.16 7.28 14.60
C LEU A 52 -19.01 6.01 14.42
N SER A 53 -20.33 6.13 14.33
CA SER A 53 -21.20 4.96 14.21
C SER A 53 -21.17 4.32 12.82
N VAL A 54 -20.73 5.08 11.82
CA VAL A 54 -20.66 4.65 10.41
C VAL A 54 -19.24 4.39 9.92
N CYS A 55 -18.21 4.90 10.61
CA CYS A 55 -16.82 4.65 10.23
C CYS A 55 -16.44 3.22 10.63
N MET A 56 -16.28 2.35 9.63
CA MET A 56 -15.92 0.94 9.86
C MET A 56 -14.43 0.74 10.17
N GLU A 57 -13.59 1.76 9.99
CA GLU A 57 -12.17 1.71 10.32
C GLU A 57 -11.94 2.11 11.78
N PRO A 58 -11.42 1.22 12.64
CA PRO A 58 -11.11 1.54 14.03
C PRO A 58 -10.10 2.68 14.13
N ASP A 59 -10.26 3.53 15.15
CA ASP A 59 -9.38 4.67 15.43
C ASP A 59 -9.23 5.72 14.29
N CYS A 60 -10.01 5.60 13.21
CA CYS A 60 -10.00 6.55 12.10
C CYS A 60 -10.54 7.93 12.51
N ILE A 61 -11.56 7.97 13.37
CA ILE A 61 -12.13 9.22 13.89
C ILE A 61 -11.88 9.32 15.39
N ILE A 62 -11.14 10.35 15.80
CA ILE A 62 -10.69 10.57 17.18
C ILE A 62 -10.96 12.01 17.61
N PRO A 63 -11.08 12.31 18.92
CA PRO A 63 -11.14 13.68 19.39
C PRO A 63 -9.97 14.51 18.85
N ALA A 64 -10.21 15.74 18.39
CA ALA A 64 -9.20 16.59 17.75
C ALA A 64 -8.05 16.98 18.70
N GLU A 65 -8.26 16.84 20.00
CA GLU A 65 -7.25 17.02 21.05
C GLU A 65 -6.43 15.75 21.34
N SER A 66 -6.94 14.57 20.99
CA SER A 66 -6.20 13.29 21.01
C SER A 66 -5.73 12.84 19.62
N GLY A 67 -6.12 13.57 18.57
CA GLY A 67 -5.47 13.53 17.27
C GLY A 67 -3.97 13.71 17.45
N PRO A 68 -3.11 13.01 16.69
CA PRO A 68 -1.71 13.39 16.64
C PRO A 68 -1.69 14.87 16.27
N THR A 69 -1.33 15.73 17.23
CA THR A 69 -1.27 17.19 17.11
C THR A 69 -0.27 17.52 16.04
N MET A 70 -0.65 17.43 14.75
CA MET A 70 0.21 17.55 13.57
C MET A 70 1.66 17.38 13.98
N ARG A 71 2.02 16.20 14.54
CA ARG A 71 3.41 15.95 14.91
C ARG A 71 4.01 15.66 13.56
N GLU A 72 4.38 16.77 12.93
CA GLU A 72 5.29 16.88 11.82
C GLU A 72 6.10 15.60 11.80
N ALA A 73 5.98 14.84 10.70
CA ALA A 73 7.03 13.94 10.28
C ALA A 73 8.30 14.79 10.26
N ARG A 74 8.96 14.87 11.42
CA ARG A 74 10.07 15.77 11.65
C ARG A 74 11.24 15.04 11.03
N CYS A 75 11.51 15.42 9.79
CA CYS A 75 12.74 15.10 9.11
C CYS A 75 13.90 15.82 9.83
N ASP A 76 14.24 15.44 11.06
CA ASP A 76 15.59 15.63 11.62
C ASP A 76 16.44 14.52 10.98
N ASP A 77 17.58 14.74 10.33
CA ASP A 77 18.61 15.78 10.47
C ASP A 77 19.43 15.85 9.16
N ASP A 78 20.06 17.00 8.88
CA ASP A 78 21.42 17.11 8.31
C ASP A 78 21.74 18.57 7.93
N ARG A 79 22.31 19.31 8.89
CA ARG A 79 23.27 20.44 8.81
C ARG A 79 22.93 21.58 9.75
N ALA A 80 23.18 21.33 11.03
CA ALA A 80 23.56 22.38 11.96
C ALA A 80 24.76 23.19 11.43
N LEU A 81 24.61 24.52 11.46
CA LEU A 81 25.66 25.54 11.58
C LEU A 81 26.73 25.61 10.47
N ILE A 82 26.45 26.37 9.40
CA ILE A 82 27.50 27.15 8.72
C ILE A 82 27.49 28.56 9.33
N GLN A 83 28.18 28.73 10.45
CA GLN A 83 28.61 30.04 10.96
C GLN A 83 29.95 30.39 10.33
N THR A 84 29.95 30.98 9.12
CA THR A 84 31.18 31.57 8.60
C THR A 84 31.35 32.96 9.21
N LEU A 85 32.12 33.03 10.29
CA LEU A 85 32.53 34.27 10.96
C LEU A 85 33.67 34.91 10.17
N THR A 86 33.41 36.04 9.49
CA THR A 86 34.49 36.87 8.91
C THR A 86 34.60 38.16 9.74
N VAL A 87 35.73 38.34 10.43
CA VAL A 87 36.07 39.56 11.17
C VAL A 87 37.41 40.08 10.67
N ILE A 88 37.43 41.27 10.05
CA ILE A 88 38.57 42.22 10.03
C ILE A 88 37.97 43.65 9.92
N VAL A 89 37.72 44.34 11.03
CA VAL A 89 38.56 45.35 11.76
C VAL A 89 38.86 46.63 10.97
N GLY A 90 38.21 47.73 11.38
CA GLY A 90 38.57 49.10 11.01
C GLY A 90 37.71 50.16 11.72
N GLY A 91 38.18 50.62 12.88
CA GLY A 91 37.92 51.96 13.45
C GLY A 91 36.47 52.40 13.73
N LEU A 92 36.14 52.48 15.03
CA LEU A 92 34.95 53.09 15.64
C LEU A 92 33.58 52.40 15.42
N GLY A 93 33.13 51.72 16.48
CA GLY A 93 31.70 51.51 16.75
C GLY A 93 31.07 50.29 16.10
N ILE A 94 31.52 49.08 16.46
CA ILE A 94 30.86 47.84 16.03
C ILE A 94 29.62 47.62 16.89
N VAL A 95 28.46 48.06 16.39
CA VAL A 95 27.15 47.59 16.85
C VAL A 95 26.85 46.29 16.09
N LEU A 96 27.02 45.14 16.76
CA LEU A 96 26.65 43.82 16.24
C LEU A 96 25.11 43.69 16.21
N LEU A 97 24.48 44.17 15.14
CA LEU A 97 23.09 43.83 14.82
C LEU A 97 23.07 42.42 14.22
N TYR A 98 22.85 41.43 15.07
CA TYR A 98 22.65 40.03 14.71
C TYR A 98 21.24 39.86 14.10
N TYR A 99 21.06 40.23 12.83
CA TYR A 99 19.88 39.79 12.06
C TYR A 99 20.12 38.36 11.57
N GLY A 100 20.01 37.41 12.49
CA GLY A 100 19.91 36.00 12.15
C GLY A 100 18.55 35.75 11.50
N THR A 101 18.49 35.72 10.17
CA THR A 101 17.36 35.12 9.46
C THR A 101 17.47 33.61 9.59
N GLY A 102 17.01 33.08 10.73
CA GLY A 102 16.74 31.66 10.87
C GLY A 102 15.67 31.27 9.86
N ARG A 103 16.06 30.81 8.67
CA ARG A 103 15.15 30.01 7.85
C ARG A 103 14.93 28.73 8.64
N ALA A 104 13.78 28.63 9.29
CA ALA A 104 13.28 27.34 9.75
C ALA A 104 13.37 26.38 8.55
N ALA A 105 14.07 25.26 8.72
CA ALA A 105 14.09 24.20 7.72
C ALA A 105 12.64 23.80 7.49
N GLN A 106 12.10 24.10 6.31
CA GLN A 106 10.75 23.67 5.97
C GLN A 106 10.75 22.15 5.96
N PRO A 107 9.77 21.49 6.62
CA PRO A 107 9.66 20.04 6.55
C PRO A 107 9.60 19.64 5.07
N LYS A 108 10.44 18.68 4.67
CA LYS A 108 10.40 18.14 3.31
C LYS A 108 9.03 17.46 3.15
N PRO A 109 8.23 17.83 2.15
CA PRO A 109 6.94 17.18 1.95
C PRO A 109 7.15 15.72 1.58
N ASP A 110 6.23 14.87 2.00
CA ASP A 110 6.18 13.47 1.60
C ASP A 110 5.90 13.37 0.09
N HIS A 111 6.45 12.33 -0.52
CA HIS A 111 6.20 12.00 -1.91
C HIS A 111 5.19 10.85 -1.97
N HIS A 112 4.11 11.04 -2.70
CA HIS A 112 3.04 10.07 -2.90
C HIS A 112 2.96 9.71 -4.38
N GLU A 113 2.93 8.42 -4.68
CA GLU A 113 2.72 7.89 -6.04
C GLU A 113 1.68 6.75 -5.95
N THR A 114 0.70 6.73 -6.85
CA THR A 114 -0.32 5.67 -6.89
C THR A 114 -0.20 4.88 -8.18
N LEU A 115 -0.12 3.55 -8.07
CA LEU A 115 0.06 2.63 -9.18
C LEU A 115 -1.11 1.65 -9.25
N TYR A 116 -1.64 1.38 -10.45
CA TYR A 116 -2.61 0.30 -10.66
C TYR A 116 -1.87 -0.97 -11.10
N VAL A 117 -1.69 -1.91 -10.18
CA VAL A 117 -0.95 -3.17 -10.38
C VAL A 117 -1.63 -4.30 -9.61
N PHE A 118 -1.54 -5.52 -10.11
CA PHE A 118 -2.14 -6.71 -9.47
C PHE A 118 -3.66 -6.58 -9.24
N GLY A 119 -4.35 -5.87 -10.14
CA GLY A 119 -5.80 -5.67 -10.05
C GLY A 119 -6.25 -4.72 -8.93
N THR A 120 -5.33 -3.92 -8.36
CA THR A 120 -5.66 -2.96 -7.29
C THR A 120 -4.82 -1.68 -7.41
N LEU A 121 -5.17 -0.67 -6.59
CA LEU A 121 -4.40 0.54 -6.41
C LEU A 121 -3.40 0.35 -5.27
N VAL A 122 -2.13 0.56 -5.55
CA VAL A 122 -1.04 0.56 -4.57
C VAL A 122 -0.53 1.98 -4.40
N GLU A 123 -0.54 2.49 -3.17
CA GLU A 123 0.05 3.78 -2.83
C GLU A 123 1.47 3.60 -2.28
N LEU A 124 2.42 4.33 -2.86
CA LEU A 124 3.79 4.44 -2.41
C LEU A 124 3.99 5.80 -1.75
N VAL A 125 4.32 5.79 -0.46
CA VAL A 125 4.63 7.02 0.30
C VAL A 125 6.09 6.99 0.72
N ILE A 126 6.85 7.99 0.30
CA ILE A 126 8.24 8.19 0.71
C ILE A 126 8.34 9.45 1.55
N HIS A 127 8.60 9.26 2.84
CA HIS A 127 8.69 10.36 3.79
C HIS A 127 10.05 11.05 3.74
N CYS A 128 10.07 12.36 3.88
CA CYS A 128 11.28 13.12 4.22
C CYS A 128 12.48 13.06 3.24
N VAL A 129 12.29 12.61 1.99
CA VAL A 129 13.36 12.50 0.97
C VAL A 129 13.35 13.70 0.02
N ARG A 130 14.49 14.00 -0.63
CA ARG A 130 14.51 14.99 -1.73
C ARG A 130 13.60 14.51 -2.84
N ASP A 131 12.71 15.37 -3.33
CA ASP A 131 11.73 15.03 -4.38
C ASP A 131 12.35 14.29 -5.59
N SER A 132 13.54 14.68 -6.07
CA SER A 132 14.19 13.97 -7.17
C SER A 132 14.63 12.54 -6.83
N ALA A 133 15.09 12.29 -5.60
CA ALA A 133 15.45 10.96 -5.14
C ALA A 133 14.21 10.11 -4.83
N ALA A 134 13.13 10.72 -4.33
CA ALA A 134 11.86 10.04 -4.13
C ALA A 134 11.24 9.57 -5.46
N ARG A 135 11.23 10.45 -6.48
CA ARG A 135 10.77 10.10 -7.83
C ARG A 135 11.59 9.00 -8.49
N GLU A 136 12.91 9.01 -8.30
CA GLU A 136 13.79 7.96 -8.83
C GLU A 136 13.46 6.61 -8.18
N ALA A 137 13.28 6.59 -6.86
CA ALA A 137 12.91 5.38 -6.12
C ALA A 137 11.50 4.86 -6.47
N THR A 138 10.49 5.74 -6.55
CA THR A 138 9.13 5.32 -6.93
C THR A 138 9.08 4.84 -8.39
N ALA A 139 9.86 5.44 -9.29
CA ALA A 139 9.99 4.94 -10.65
C ALA A 139 10.61 3.54 -10.71
N GLU A 140 11.64 3.26 -9.89
CA GLU A 140 12.26 1.93 -9.81
C GLU A 140 11.28 0.88 -9.26
N VAL A 141 10.58 1.20 -8.17
CA VAL A 141 9.57 0.31 -7.59
C VAL A 141 8.41 0.09 -8.57
N GLY A 142 7.95 1.14 -9.23
CA GLY A 142 6.87 1.06 -10.22
C GLY A 142 7.24 0.21 -11.43
N ALA A 143 8.47 0.33 -11.93
CA ALA A 143 8.97 -0.52 -13.01
C ALA A 143 9.03 -1.99 -12.58
N LEU A 144 9.53 -2.28 -11.37
CA LEU A 144 9.55 -3.63 -10.83
C LEU A 144 8.13 -4.20 -10.67
N PHE A 145 7.20 -3.45 -10.08
CA PHE A 145 5.84 -3.91 -9.88
C PHE A 145 5.13 -4.18 -11.20
N GLN A 146 5.37 -3.37 -12.23
CA GLN A 146 4.82 -3.66 -13.56
C GLN A 146 5.42 -4.91 -14.19
N THR A 147 6.74 -5.13 -14.06
CA THR A 147 7.36 -6.39 -14.50
C THR A 147 6.71 -7.58 -13.80
N LEU A 148 6.56 -7.53 -12.48
CA LEU A 148 5.93 -8.61 -11.72
C LEU A 148 4.45 -8.79 -12.08
N HIS A 149 3.71 -7.70 -12.32
CA HIS A 149 2.31 -7.75 -12.72
C HIS A 149 2.13 -8.49 -14.04
N CYS A 150 2.98 -8.20 -15.04
CA CYS A 150 2.98 -8.88 -16.33
C CYS A 150 3.47 -10.33 -16.22
N ASP A 151 4.63 -10.55 -15.58
CA ASP A 151 5.29 -11.85 -15.59
C ASP A 151 4.58 -12.88 -14.73
N TRP A 152 3.97 -12.44 -13.62
CA TRP A 152 3.30 -13.32 -12.65
C TRP A 152 1.79 -13.28 -12.75
N HIS A 153 1.25 -12.77 -13.86
CA HIS A 153 -0.19 -12.82 -14.10
C HIS A 153 -0.68 -14.28 -14.08
N ALA A 154 -1.78 -14.54 -13.38
CA ALA A 154 -2.20 -15.91 -13.09
C ALA A 154 -2.82 -16.64 -14.30
N TRP A 155 -3.48 -15.92 -15.22
CA TRP A 155 -4.16 -16.49 -16.39
C TRP A 155 -3.83 -15.84 -17.74
N GLU A 156 -3.05 -14.76 -17.74
CA GLU A 156 -2.63 -14.09 -18.97
C GLU A 156 -1.24 -14.55 -19.41
N ALA A 157 -0.80 -14.07 -20.57
CA ALA A 157 0.56 -14.29 -21.02
C ALA A 157 1.59 -13.67 -20.05
N GLY A 158 2.53 -14.49 -19.60
CA GLY A 158 3.60 -14.12 -18.68
C GLY A 158 4.53 -15.30 -18.42
N ASP A 159 5.60 -15.10 -17.66
CA ASP A 159 6.52 -16.19 -17.30
C ASP A 159 5.86 -17.26 -16.42
N LEU A 160 4.93 -16.88 -15.54
CA LEU A 160 4.10 -17.83 -14.80
C LEU A 160 3.17 -18.62 -15.74
N GLY A 161 2.59 -17.98 -16.74
CA GLY A 161 1.78 -18.65 -17.77
C GLY A 161 2.60 -19.67 -18.57
N LYS A 162 3.84 -19.31 -18.97
CA LYS A 162 4.77 -20.23 -19.65
C LYS A 162 5.18 -21.40 -18.77
N LEU A 163 5.44 -21.16 -17.48
CA LEU A 163 5.69 -22.21 -16.50
C LEU A 163 4.50 -23.16 -16.39
N ASN A 164 3.28 -22.63 -16.26
CA ASN A 164 2.06 -23.43 -16.17
C ASN A 164 1.85 -24.31 -17.41
N ALA A 165 2.12 -23.77 -18.61
CA ALA A 165 2.07 -24.53 -19.86
C ALA A 165 3.10 -25.67 -19.86
N ALA A 166 4.35 -25.40 -19.47
CA ALA A 166 5.38 -26.42 -19.37
C ALA A 166 5.02 -27.53 -18.36
N ILE A 167 4.45 -27.17 -17.20
CA ILE A 167 3.98 -28.14 -16.19
C ILE A 167 2.85 -29.00 -16.77
N ALA A 168 1.90 -28.41 -17.50
CA ALA A 168 0.79 -29.14 -18.12
C ALA A 168 1.27 -30.19 -19.14
N GLU A 169 2.40 -29.91 -19.81
CA GLU A 169 3.07 -30.83 -20.73
C GLU A 169 4.00 -31.85 -20.03
N GLY A 170 4.16 -31.75 -18.70
CA GLY A 170 5.09 -32.58 -17.93
C GLY A 170 6.56 -32.22 -18.15
N GLY A 171 6.83 -31.01 -18.65
CA GLY A 171 8.16 -30.49 -18.96
C GLY A 171 8.82 -29.74 -17.79
N ALA A 172 10.03 -29.26 -18.06
CA ALA A 172 10.78 -28.38 -17.16
C ALA A 172 10.81 -26.96 -17.71
N PHE A 173 10.83 -25.97 -16.83
CA PHE A 173 10.91 -24.56 -17.19
C PHE A 173 11.95 -23.84 -16.35
N ARG A 174 12.77 -23.01 -16.99
CA ARG A 174 13.77 -22.19 -16.30
C ARG A 174 13.16 -20.85 -15.94
N THR A 175 12.91 -20.63 -14.66
CA THR A 175 12.45 -19.34 -14.12
C THR A 175 13.63 -18.45 -13.74
N ASP A 176 13.36 -17.17 -13.52
CA ASP A 176 14.27 -16.32 -12.76
C ASP A 176 14.32 -16.74 -11.27
N ALA A 177 15.23 -16.10 -10.52
CA ALA A 177 15.44 -16.39 -9.09
C ALA A 177 14.24 -16.00 -8.22
N ARG A 178 13.58 -14.89 -8.53
CA ARG A 178 12.49 -14.34 -7.73
C ARG A 178 11.23 -15.21 -7.85
N LEU A 179 10.86 -15.62 -9.06
CA LEU A 179 9.77 -16.56 -9.27
C LEU A 179 10.08 -17.93 -8.65
N ALA A 180 11.32 -18.40 -8.74
CA ALA A 180 11.72 -19.62 -8.06
C ALA A 180 11.56 -19.53 -6.53
N ASP A 181 11.92 -18.38 -5.94
CA ASP A 181 11.76 -18.16 -4.50
C ASP A 181 10.29 -18.06 -4.09
N LEU A 182 9.46 -17.37 -4.86
CA LEU A 182 8.01 -17.32 -4.66
C LEU A 182 7.40 -18.73 -4.66
N LEU A 183 7.76 -19.57 -5.64
CA LEU A 183 7.26 -20.94 -5.73
C LEU A 183 7.71 -21.79 -4.54
N ARG A 184 8.97 -21.64 -4.09
CA ARG A 184 9.48 -22.35 -2.90
C ARG A 184 8.74 -21.92 -1.63
N GLU A 185 8.43 -20.64 -1.50
CA GLU A 185 7.62 -20.13 -0.39
C GLU A 185 6.20 -20.68 -0.45
N GLY A 186 5.59 -20.72 -1.64
CA GLY A 186 4.28 -21.34 -1.87
C GLY A 186 4.24 -22.82 -1.46
N VAL A 187 5.30 -23.59 -1.77
CA VAL A 187 5.46 -24.97 -1.27
C VAL A 187 5.49 -25.00 0.26
N ALA A 188 6.33 -24.17 0.87
CA ALA A 188 6.48 -24.14 2.33
C ALA A 188 5.17 -23.79 3.03
N LEU A 189 4.42 -22.80 2.53
CA LEU A 189 3.13 -22.39 3.07
C LEU A 189 2.04 -23.45 2.85
N SER A 190 2.02 -24.11 1.68
CA SER A 190 1.09 -25.23 1.44
C SER A 190 1.32 -26.37 2.43
N CYS A 191 2.57 -26.77 2.66
CA CYS A 191 2.89 -27.79 3.65
C CYS A 191 2.52 -27.37 5.08
N GLN A 192 2.86 -26.14 5.49
CA GLN A 192 2.55 -25.63 6.84
C GLN A 192 1.05 -25.55 7.11
N SER A 193 0.26 -25.22 6.08
CA SER A 193 -1.19 -25.15 6.19
C SER A 193 -1.90 -26.51 6.13
N GLY A 194 -1.15 -27.61 5.91
CA GLY A 194 -1.72 -28.93 5.66
C GLY A 194 -2.52 -29.01 4.35
N GLY A 195 -2.19 -28.18 3.36
CA GLY A 195 -2.88 -28.08 2.07
C GLY A 195 -4.13 -27.18 2.08
N ARG A 196 -4.36 -26.38 3.13
CA ARG A 196 -5.47 -25.40 3.16
C ARG A 196 -5.18 -24.18 2.29
N PHE A 197 -3.90 -23.86 2.09
CA PHE A 197 -3.40 -22.92 1.10
C PHE A 197 -2.69 -23.74 0.02
N ASP A 198 -3.17 -23.76 -1.22
CA ASP A 198 -2.47 -24.46 -2.30
C ASP A 198 -2.71 -23.79 -3.66
N PRO A 199 -1.74 -22.99 -4.16
CA PRO A 199 -1.82 -22.37 -5.48
C PRO A 199 -1.87 -23.35 -6.67
N ALA A 200 -1.58 -24.64 -6.48
CA ALA A 200 -1.62 -25.62 -7.58
C ALA A 200 -3.06 -25.93 -8.07
N ILE A 201 -4.08 -25.41 -7.40
CA ILE A 201 -5.50 -25.61 -7.76
C ILE A 201 -5.98 -24.71 -8.91
N GLY A 202 -5.09 -24.02 -9.64
CA GLY A 202 -5.47 -23.05 -10.68
C GLY A 202 -6.46 -23.59 -11.72
N ALA A 203 -6.42 -24.88 -12.07
CA ALA A 203 -7.40 -25.49 -12.98
C ALA A 203 -8.83 -25.52 -12.40
N LEU A 204 -8.98 -25.70 -11.09
CA LEU A 204 -10.28 -25.57 -10.42
C LEU A 204 -10.74 -24.11 -10.43
N VAL A 205 -9.86 -23.17 -10.07
CA VAL A 205 -10.16 -21.72 -10.07
C VAL A 205 -10.66 -21.28 -11.45
N ALA A 206 -9.98 -21.73 -12.52
CA ALA A 206 -10.39 -21.51 -13.90
C ALA A 206 -11.76 -22.12 -14.23
N LEU A 207 -12.01 -23.38 -13.84
CA LEU A 207 -13.29 -24.06 -14.10
C LEU A 207 -14.47 -23.32 -13.45
N TRP A 208 -14.24 -22.69 -12.29
CA TRP A 208 -15.23 -21.88 -11.60
C TRP A 208 -15.38 -20.46 -12.17
N GLY A 209 -14.63 -20.11 -13.21
CA GLY A 209 -14.73 -18.80 -13.89
C GLY A 209 -13.99 -17.66 -13.17
N PHE A 210 -13.06 -17.96 -12.26
CA PHE A 210 -12.29 -16.95 -11.53
C PHE A 210 -10.96 -16.58 -12.20
N HIS A 211 -10.80 -16.90 -13.50
CA HIS A 211 -9.68 -16.48 -14.34
C HIS A 211 -10.11 -15.34 -15.27
N GLU A 212 -10.86 -14.38 -14.73
CA GLU A 212 -11.45 -13.27 -15.45
C GLU A 212 -11.44 -12.04 -14.53
N ASP A 213 -11.36 -10.85 -15.12
CA ASP A 213 -11.46 -9.58 -14.36
C ASP A 213 -12.91 -9.26 -13.97
N SER A 214 -13.88 -9.98 -14.53
CA SER A 214 -15.30 -9.83 -14.27
C SER A 214 -15.84 -10.99 -13.43
N PRO A 215 -16.90 -10.77 -12.62
CA PRO A 215 -17.54 -11.86 -11.90
C PRO A 215 -17.95 -13.01 -12.84
N PRO A 216 -17.83 -14.28 -12.42
CA PRO A 216 -18.23 -15.41 -13.25
C PRO A 216 -19.71 -15.33 -13.58
N GLU A 217 -20.02 -15.31 -14.87
CA GLU A 217 -21.37 -15.36 -15.39
C GLU A 217 -21.67 -16.78 -15.91
N GLY A 218 -22.87 -17.30 -15.64
CA GLY A 218 -23.33 -18.57 -16.18
C GLY A 218 -23.76 -19.60 -15.15
N GLU A 219 -23.85 -20.85 -15.59
CA GLU A 219 -24.29 -21.99 -14.78
C GLU A 219 -23.13 -22.56 -13.95
N MET A 220 -23.46 -23.28 -12.87
CA MET A 220 -22.45 -23.98 -12.09
C MET A 220 -21.66 -24.97 -12.96
N PRO A 221 -20.36 -25.16 -12.71
CA PRO A 221 -19.56 -26.11 -13.46
C PRO A 221 -20.09 -27.53 -13.29
N ASP A 222 -19.94 -28.35 -14.34
CA ASP A 222 -20.34 -29.75 -14.32
C ASP A 222 -19.65 -30.51 -13.16
N ALA A 223 -20.46 -31.23 -12.39
CA ALA A 223 -19.99 -31.95 -11.21
C ALA A 223 -18.97 -33.04 -11.57
N ALA A 224 -19.07 -33.65 -12.75
CA ALA A 224 -18.08 -34.63 -13.18
C ALA A 224 -16.74 -33.98 -13.54
N ALA A 225 -16.74 -32.80 -14.16
CA ALA A 225 -15.54 -32.00 -14.38
C ALA A 225 -14.85 -31.58 -13.07
N VAL A 226 -15.62 -31.11 -12.07
CA VAL A 226 -15.11 -30.76 -10.74
C VAL A 226 -14.48 -31.98 -10.06
N ALA A 227 -15.18 -33.13 -10.09
CA ALA A 227 -14.69 -34.37 -9.51
C ALA A 227 -13.39 -34.86 -10.18
N ALA A 228 -13.31 -34.76 -11.52
CA ALA A 228 -12.11 -35.14 -12.27
C ALA A 228 -10.89 -34.29 -11.89
N LEU A 229 -11.05 -32.98 -11.77
CA LEU A 229 -9.96 -32.09 -11.35
C LEU A 229 -9.57 -32.32 -9.88
N THR A 230 -10.55 -32.50 -8.99
CA THR A 230 -10.30 -32.76 -7.58
C THR A 230 -9.57 -34.09 -7.36
N ALA A 231 -9.92 -35.13 -8.13
CA ALA A 231 -9.28 -36.44 -8.05
C ALA A 231 -7.79 -36.43 -8.43
N ARG A 232 -7.35 -35.47 -9.25
CA ARG A 232 -5.91 -35.27 -9.55
C ARG A 232 -5.12 -34.82 -8.33
N ALA A 233 -5.78 -34.18 -7.36
CA ALA A 233 -5.22 -33.67 -6.12
C ALA A 233 -3.85 -32.97 -6.30
N PRO A 234 -3.77 -31.94 -7.19
CA PRO A 234 -2.51 -31.25 -7.44
C PRO A 234 -2.01 -30.55 -6.17
N ARG A 235 -0.71 -30.57 -5.94
CA ARG A 235 -0.09 -29.92 -4.78
C ARG A 235 1.11 -29.10 -5.21
N MET A 236 1.34 -27.98 -4.52
CA MET A 236 2.61 -27.26 -4.68
C MET A 236 3.82 -28.17 -4.44
N SER A 237 3.72 -29.12 -3.50
CA SER A 237 4.79 -30.09 -3.20
C SER A 237 5.12 -31.05 -4.34
N ASP A 238 4.39 -31.06 -5.44
CA ASP A 238 4.69 -31.85 -6.63
C ASP A 238 5.81 -31.21 -7.46
N LEU A 239 6.03 -29.89 -7.30
CA LEU A 239 7.12 -29.17 -7.95
C LEU A 239 8.49 -29.70 -7.49
N ARG A 240 9.44 -29.72 -8.42
CA ARG A 240 10.85 -30.08 -8.20
C ARG A 240 11.71 -28.93 -8.68
N PHE A 241 12.71 -28.57 -7.88
CA PHE A 241 13.59 -27.43 -8.15
C PHE A 241 15.01 -27.95 -8.36
N ASP A 242 15.51 -27.83 -9.59
CA ASP A 242 16.88 -28.18 -9.94
C ASP A 242 17.76 -26.92 -9.94
N GLY A 243 18.74 -26.89 -9.04
CA GLY A 243 19.67 -25.76 -8.88
C GLY A 243 19.76 -25.26 -7.44
N ALA A 244 20.99 -25.14 -6.93
CA ALA A 244 21.25 -24.55 -5.61
C ALA A 244 20.92 -23.06 -5.64
N ARG A 245 20.19 -22.58 -4.62
CA ARG A 245 19.90 -21.16 -4.39
C ARG A 245 21.18 -20.34 -4.54
N SER A 246 21.17 -19.31 -5.37
CA SER A 246 22.14 -18.22 -5.25
C SER A 246 21.73 -17.39 -4.04
N ALA A 247 22.46 -17.56 -2.94
CA ALA A 247 22.44 -16.66 -1.81
C ALA A 247 22.75 -15.23 -2.27
N ARG A 248 21.94 -14.26 -1.82
CA ARG A 248 22.38 -12.93 -1.42
C ARG A 248 21.57 -12.47 -0.23
#